data_AF-A0A944XQJ8-F1
#
_entry.id   AF-A0A944XQJ8-F1
#
_cell.length_a   1.000
_cell.length_b   1.000
_cell.length_c   1.000
_cell.angle_alpha   90.00
_cell.angle_beta   90.00
_cell.angle_gamma   90.00
#
_symmetry.space_group_name_H-M   'P 1'
#
loop_
_entity.id
_entity.type
_entity.pdbx_description
1 polymer ?
#
loop_
_entity_poly.entity_id
_entity_poly.type
_entity_poly.pdbx_seq_one_letter_code
_entity_poly.pdbx_strand_id
1 'polypeptide(L)'
;MKITTVNNQDIVYFLNIMQNHMKLCGYSSCTIKAYIGKTRSFIRFNRPVNLQNITEQDIKNYLNHLVESGLSRSTIDQATKAMEIFYYELFGKQLNLSGFKRPKKART
;
A
#
# COMPACT_ATOMS: atom_id res chain seq x y z
N MET A 1 18.43 19.30 11.15
CA MET A 1 17.28 18.47 10.76
C MET A 1 17.52 17.06 11.24
N LYS A 2 16.71 16.54 12.17
CA LYS A 2 16.83 15.15 12.62
C LYS A 2 16.22 14.25 11.54
N ILE A 3 17.06 13.47 10.87
CA ILE A 3 16.63 12.40 9.99
C ILE A 3 16.10 11.31 10.92
N THR A 4 14.82 11.35 11.25
CA THR A 4 14.19 10.28 12.04
C THR A 4 14.01 9.10 11.10
N THR A 5 15.06 8.29 11.00
CA THR A 5 15.00 6.96 10.40
C THR A 5 13.84 6.24 11.05
N VAL A 6 12.77 5.95 10.29
CA VAL A 6 11.64 5.17 10.82
C VAL A 6 12.20 3.87 11.36
N ASN A 7 11.97 3.62 12.65
CA ASN A 7 12.46 2.43 13.29
C ASN A 7 11.64 1.24 12.77
N ASN A 8 12.25 0.08 12.60
CA ASN A 8 11.53 -1.14 12.15
C ASN A 8 10.33 -1.44 13.06
N GLN A 9 10.39 -1.02 14.32
CA GLN A 9 9.31 -1.12 15.29
C GLN A 9 8.05 -0.35 14.87
N ASP A 10 8.19 0.86 14.32
CA ASP A 10 7.06 1.71 13.90
C ASP A 10 6.31 1.06 12.73
N ILE A 11 7.05 0.47 11.80
CA ILE A 11 6.48 -0.29 10.67
C ILE A 11 5.72 -1.50 11.17
N VAL A 12 6.29 -2.26 12.11
CA VAL A 12 5.61 -3.45 12.68
C VAL A 12 4.34 -3.05 13.41
N TYR A 13 4.40 -2.00 14.24
CA TYR A 13 3.25 -1.48 14.95
C TYR A 13 2.12 -1.04 14.00
N PHE A 14 2.47 -0.26 12.97
CA PHE A 14 1.52 0.18 11.95
C PHE A 14 0.88 -1.00 11.20
N LEU A 15 1.66 -1.99 10.79
CA LEU A 15 1.12 -3.16 10.09
C LEU A 15 0.16 -3.98 10.97
N ASN A 16 0.36 -3.99 12.28
CA ASN A 16 -0.58 -4.61 13.22
C ASN A 16 -1.90 -3.83 13.32
N ILE A 17 -1.84 -2.49 13.33
CA ILE A 17 -3.04 -1.64 13.28
C ILE A 17 -3.85 -1.94 12.00
N MET A 18 -3.19 -1.88 10.84
CA MET A 18 -3.83 -2.18 9.56
C MET A 18 -4.44 -3.58 9.53
N GLN A 19 -3.71 -4.59 10.03
CA GLN A 19 -4.21 -5.96 10.14
C GLN A 19 -5.47 -6.05 11.02
N ASN A 20 -5.49 -5.36 12.16
CA ASN A 20 -6.63 -5.38 13.08
C ASN A 20 -7.84 -4.67 12.48
N HIS A 21 -7.65 -3.53 11.82
CA HIS A 21 -8.72 -2.86 11.10
C HIS A 21 -9.33 -3.80 10.04
N MET A 22 -8.50 -4.45 9.23
CA MET A 22 -9.01 -5.40 8.24
C MET A 22 -9.78 -6.58 8.86
N LYS A 23 -9.36 -7.08 10.04
CA LYS A 23 -10.12 -8.11 10.76
C LYS A 23 -11.50 -7.59 11.19
N LEU A 24 -11.57 -6.38 11.73
CA LEU A 24 -12.83 -5.75 12.15
C LEU A 24 -13.78 -5.52 10.96
N CYS A 25 -13.24 -5.24 9.78
CA CYS A 25 -14.01 -5.15 8.53
C CYS A 25 -14.39 -6.50 7.91
N GLY A 26 -14.06 -7.63 8.54
CA GLY A 26 -14.45 -8.96 8.06
C GLY A 26 -13.63 -9.49 6.87
N TYR A 27 -12.44 -8.95 6.61
CA TYR A 27 -11.57 -9.50 5.57
C TYR A 27 -11.08 -10.90 5.93
N SER A 28 -11.00 -11.79 4.93
CA SER A 28 -10.43 -13.13 5.12
C SER A 28 -8.95 -13.06 5.51
N SER A 29 -8.45 -14.08 6.23
CA SER A 29 -7.04 -14.20 6.60
C SER A 29 -6.11 -14.19 5.37
N CYS A 30 -6.52 -14.82 4.28
CA CYS A 30 -5.81 -14.81 3.01
C CYS A 30 -5.71 -13.38 2.42
N THR A 31 -6.80 -12.62 2.45
CA THR A 31 -6.83 -11.23 1.95
C THR A 31 -5.96 -10.32 2.81
N ILE A 32 -6.05 -10.45 4.13
CA ILE A 32 -5.19 -9.72 5.08
C ILE A 32 -3.72 -9.98 4.77
N LYS A 33 -3.33 -11.26 4.64
CA LYS A 33 -1.95 -11.64 4.32
C LYS A 33 -1.49 -11.03 3.00
N ALA A 34 -2.35 -11.06 1.97
CA ALA A 34 -2.04 -10.47 0.67
C ALA A 34 -1.81 -8.95 0.79
N TYR A 35 -2.69 -8.23 1.46
CA TYR A 35 -2.62 -6.76 1.53
C TYR A 35 -1.47 -6.28 2.43
N ILE A 36 -1.21 -6.96 3.54
CA ILE A 36 -0.01 -6.72 4.36
C ILE A 36 1.26 -6.97 3.53
N GLY A 37 1.29 -8.03 2.72
CA GLY A 37 2.39 -8.29 1.79
C GLY A 37 2.60 -7.17 0.76
N LYS A 38 1.52 -6.64 0.18
CA LYS A 38 1.58 -5.48 -0.74
C LYS A 38 2.10 -4.23 -0.04
N THR A 39 1.66 -3.98 1.18
CA THR A 39 2.13 -2.84 1.99
C THR A 39 3.62 -2.95 2.30
N ARG A 40 4.11 -4.13 2.70
CA ARG A 40 5.54 -4.38 2.90
C ARG A 40 6.35 -4.15 1.63
N SER A 41 5.81 -4.55 0.47
CA SER A 41 6.46 -4.33 -0.83
C SER A 41 6.57 -2.84 -1.16
N PHE A 42 5.51 -2.06 -0.93
CA PHE A 42 5.52 -0.59 -1.06
C PHE A 42 6.58 0.07 -0.14
N ILE A 43 6.59 -0.29 1.14
CA ILE A 43 7.55 0.23 2.13
C ILE A 43 8.99 -0.08 1.68
N ARG A 44 9.24 -1.28 1.15
CA ARG A 44 10.57 -1.68 0.64
C ARG A 44 10.96 -0.88 -0.61
N PHE A 45 10.02 -0.62 -1.52
CA PHE A 45 10.26 0.15 -2.74
C PHE A 45 10.68 1.59 -2.45
N ASN A 46 10.12 2.21 -1.40
CA ASN A 46 10.38 3.61 -1.03
C ASN A 46 11.45 3.78 0.06
N ARG A 47 12.35 2.80 0.26
CA ARG A 47 13.39 2.94 1.30
C ARG A 47 14.48 3.95 0.89
N PRO A 48 14.96 4.79 1.83
CA PRO A 48 14.48 4.96 3.20
C PRO A 48 13.12 5.67 3.24
N VAL A 49 12.19 5.15 4.02
CA VAL A 49 10.81 5.65 4.06
C VAL A 49 10.51 6.33 5.38
N ASN A 50 9.89 7.50 5.33
CA ASN A 50 9.23 8.09 6.49
C ASN A 50 7.71 7.97 6.32
N LEU A 51 7.08 7.11 7.13
CA LEU A 51 5.62 6.86 7.05
C LEU A 51 4.80 8.15 7.19
N GLN A 52 5.27 9.11 7.99
CA GLN A 52 4.58 10.39 8.21
C GLN A 52 4.65 11.33 7.00
N ASN A 53 5.61 11.09 6.10
CA ASN A 53 5.84 11.94 4.92
C ASN A 53 5.44 11.24 3.61
N ILE A 54 4.74 10.10 3.67
CA ILE A 54 4.26 9.44 2.45
C ILE A 54 3.24 10.35 1.76
N THR A 55 3.49 10.60 0.47
CA THR A 55 2.59 11.34 -0.39
C THR A 55 1.76 10.41 -1.27
N GLU A 56 0.66 10.93 -1.82
CA GLU A 56 -0.12 10.24 -2.84
C GLU A 56 0.72 9.93 -4.09
N GLN A 57 1.69 10.80 -4.39
CA GLN A 57 2.58 10.62 -5.53
C GLN A 57 3.51 9.42 -5.33
N ASP A 58 4.01 9.18 -4.11
CA ASP A 58 4.82 7.99 -3.81
C ASP A 58 4.03 6.71 -4.06
N ILE A 59 2.76 6.71 -3.66
CA ILE A 59 1.85 5.58 -3.91
C ILE A 59 1.58 5.41 -5.40
N LYS A 60 1.30 6.49 -6.14
CA LYS A 60 1.10 6.44 -7.60
C LYS A 60 2.34 5.92 -8.32
N ASN A 61 3.54 6.39 -7.94
CA ASN A 61 4.81 5.95 -8.50
C ASN A 61 5.00 4.44 -8.29
N TYR A 62 4.74 3.94 -7.08
CA TYR A 62 4.78 2.51 -6.81
C TYR A 62 3.78 1.72 -7.66
N LEU A 63 2.52 2.16 -7.74
CA LEU A 63 1.50 1.45 -8.52
C LEU A 63 1.83 1.46 -10.02
N ASN A 64 2.38 2.56 -10.56
CA ASN A 64 2.86 2.62 -11.94
C ASN A 64 4.04 1.67 -12.16
N HIS A 65 5.00 1.60 -11.23
CA HIS A 65 6.08 0.63 -11.30
C HIS A 65 5.57 -0.82 -11.35
N LEU A 66 4.51 -1.17 -10.61
CA LEU A 66 3.90 -2.50 -10.70
C LEU A 66 3.26 -2.76 -12.08
N VAL A 67 2.65 -1.75 -12.68
CA VAL A 67 2.06 -1.82 -14.03
C VAL A 67 3.16 -2.03 -15.08
N GLU A 68 4.22 -1.22 -15.01
CA GLU A 68 5.37 -1.28 -15.93
C GLU A 68 6.14 -2.59 -15.81
N SER A 69 6.16 -3.18 -14.61
CA SER A 69 6.73 -4.51 -14.35
C SER A 69 5.87 -5.67 -14.91
N GLY A 70 4.77 -5.38 -15.59
CA GLY A 70 3.93 -6.38 -16.25
C GLY A 70 3.13 -7.26 -15.28
N LEU A 71 2.90 -6.82 -14.04
CA LEU A 71 2.15 -7.61 -13.08
C LEU A 71 0.69 -7.77 -13.51
N SER A 72 0.10 -8.90 -13.12
CA SER A 72 -1.31 -9.18 -13.45
C SER A 72 -2.24 -8.12 -12.87
N ARG A 73 -3.37 -7.88 -13.56
CA ARG A 73 -4.40 -6.95 -13.09
C ARG A 73 -4.85 -7.24 -11.66
N SER A 74 -5.09 -8.52 -11.31
CA SER A 74 -5.48 -8.92 -9.95
C SER A 74 -4.43 -8.51 -8.92
N THR A 75 -3.15 -8.66 -9.25
CA THR A 75 -2.04 -8.25 -8.39
C THR A 75 -2.01 -6.74 -8.15
N ILE A 76 -2.29 -5.94 -9.19
CA ILE A 76 -2.34 -4.48 -9.13
C ILE A 76 -3.59 -3.99 -8.40
N ASP A 77 -4.74 -4.64 -8.60
CA ASP A 77 -5.98 -4.34 -7.87
C ASP A 77 -5.79 -4.61 -6.36
N GLN A 78 -5.15 -5.73 -5.98
CA GLN A 78 -4.81 -6.00 -4.59
C GLN A 78 -3.84 -4.97 -4.01
N ALA A 79 -2.81 -4.57 -4.77
CA ALA A 79 -1.88 -3.53 -4.33
C ALA A 79 -2.60 -2.19 -4.15
N THR A 80 -3.48 -1.83 -5.08
CA THR A 80 -4.26 -0.59 -5.02
C THR A 80 -5.15 -0.56 -3.77
N LYS A 81 -5.87 -1.65 -3.49
CA LYS A 81 -6.70 -1.76 -2.27
C LYS A 81 -5.88 -1.73 -0.99
N ALA A 82 -4.71 -2.37 -0.97
CA ALA A 82 -3.80 -2.27 0.16
C ALA A 82 -3.32 -0.82 0.39
N MET A 83 -3.03 -0.07 -0.68
CA MET A 83 -2.61 1.33 -0.61
C MET A 83 -3.72 2.28 -0.18
N GLU A 84 -4.97 2.04 -0.60
CA GLU A 84 -6.13 2.81 -0.14
C GLU A 84 -6.30 2.68 1.39
N ILE A 85 -6.23 1.45 1.93
CA ILE A 85 -6.32 1.20 3.38
C ILE A 85 -5.10 1.80 4.10
N PHE A 86 -3.90 1.55 3.59
CA PHE A 86 -2.66 2.09 4.15
C PHE A 86 -2.70 3.61 4.34
N TYR A 87 -3.13 4.33 3.30
CA TYR A 87 -3.20 5.79 3.32
C TYR A 87 -4.29 6.29 4.27
N TYR A 88 -5.44 5.60 4.30
CA TYR A 88 -6.50 5.91 5.26
C TYR A 88 -6.03 5.72 6.71
N GLU A 89 -5.32 4.64 7.03
CA GLU A 89 -4.79 4.41 8.38
C GLU A 89 -3.78 5.46 8.83
N LEU A 90 -2.98 5.99 7.90
CA LEU A 90 -1.99 7.02 8.23
C LEU A 90 -2.60 8.41 8.37
N PHE A 91 -3.52 8.78 7.48
CA PHE A 91 -3.94 10.17 7.31
C PHE A 91 -5.43 10.43 7.57
N GLY A 92 -6.21 9.38 7.87
CA GLY A 92 -7.64 9.49 8.15
C GLY A 92 -8.49 9.94 6.95
N LYS A 93 -7.96 9.84 5.72
CA LYS A 93 -8.61 10.33 4.50
C LYS A 93 -8.40 9.38 3.33
N GLN A 94 -9.28 9.49 2.33
CA GLN A 94 -9.21 8.66 1.13
C GLN A 94 -8.00 9.03 0.27
N LEU A 95 -7.38 8.01 -0.32
CA LEU A 95 -6.29 8.17 -1.27
C LEU A 95 -6.81 8.66 -2.63
N ASN A 96 -6.31 9.79 -3.11
CA ASN A 96 -6.65 10.27 -4.44
C ASN A 96 -5.78 9.61 -5.52
N LEU A 97 -6.37 8.67 -6.26
CA LEU A 97 -5.74 7.97 -7.40
C LEU A 97 -6.10 8.56 -8.77
N SER A 98 -6.53 9.82 -8.83
CA SER A 98 -6.74 10.51 -10.12
C SER A 98 -5.51 10.40 -11.03
N GLY A 99 -5.76 10.06 -12.29
CA GLY A 99 -4.72 9.86 -13.31
C GLY A 99 -4.06 8.47 -13.30
N PHE A 100 -4.23 7.65 -12.26
CA PHE A 100 -3.71 6.27 -12.26
C PHE A 100 -4.54 5.37 -13.18
N LYS A 101 -3.92 4.88 -14.27
CA LYS A 101 -4.56 3.97 -15.22
C LYS A 101 -4.23 2.51 -14.86
N ARG A 102 -5.21 1.80 -14.32
CA ARG A 102 -5.11 0.36 -14.09
C ARG A 102 -4.96 -0.39 -15.42
N PRO A 103 -4.23 -1.52 -15.45
CA PRO A 103 -4.17 -2.36 -16.64
C PRO A 103 -5.57 -2.84 -17.02
N LYS A 104 -5.86 -2.79 -18.32
CA LYS A 104 -7.11 -3.34 -18.84
C LYS A 104 -7.10 -4.86 -18.63
N LYS A 105 -8.27 -5.46 -18.38
CA LYS A 105 -8.40 -6.92 -18.45
C LYS A 105 -8.01 -7.32 -19.87
N ALA A 106 -7.02 -8.20 -20.02
CA ALA A 106 -6.97 -8.99 -21.24
C ALA A 106 -8.31 -9.75 -21.31
N ARG A 107 -9.06 -9.56 -22.41
CA ARG A 107 -10.23 -10.40 -22.66
C ARG A 107 -9.65 -11.78 -23.01
N THR A 108 -9.78 -12.72 -22.09
CA THR A 108 -9.63 -14.14 -22.38
C THR A 108 -10.90 -14.60 -23.07
#